data_AF-A0A7R9MZD0-F1
#
_entry.id   AF-A0A7R9MZD0-F1
#
_cell.length_a   1.000
_cell.length_b   1.000
_cell.length_c   1.000
_cell.angle_alpha   90.00
_cell.angle_beta   90.00
_cell.angle_gamma   90.00
#
_symmetry.space_group_name_H-M   'P 1'
#
loop_
_entity.id
_entity.type
_entity.pdbx_description
1 polymer ?
#
loop_
_entity_poly.entity_id
_entity_poly.type
_entity_poly.pdbx_seq_one_letter_code
_entity_poly.pdbx_strand_id
1 'polypeptide(L)'
;MLKPLVKQIKGRGGEITRVYGDGGYDSRENFNYLAENNVEPVIKIRSNSSTKSRGSPSRAKRVRELKELGHERWKDKYRYGCRWTTESFFSGVKRVFGETCRARSTEALFQEVKMKFIFYNMLISV
;
A
#
# COMPACT_ATOMS: atom_id res chain seq x y z
N MET A 1 -9.73 1.17 -4.24
CA MET A 1 -8.33 1.02 -4.70
C MET A 1 -7.63 -0.20 -4.09
N LEU A 2 -7.65 -0.40 -2.76
CA LEU A 2 -6.94 -1.53 -2.13
C LEU A 2 -7.47 -2.91 -2.53
N LYS A 3 -8.79 -3.15 -2.43
CA LYS A 3 -9.36 -4.49 -2.70
C LYS A 3 -9.08 -5.02 -4.11
N PRO A 4 -9.26 -4.23 -5.19
CA PRO A 4 -8.93 -4.71 -6.54
C PRO A 4 -7.48 -5.17 -6.69
N LEU A 5 -6.52 -4.49 -6.05
CA LEU A 5 -5.10 -4.87 -6.10
C LEU A 5 -4.83 -6.20 -5.39
N VAL A 6 -5.40 -6.38 -4.19
CA VAL A 6 -5.29 -7.64 -3.44
C VAL A 6 -5.90 -8.80 -4.24
N LYS A 7 -7.08 -8.60 -4.84
CA LYS A 7 -7.71 -9.61 -5.71
C LYS A 7 -6.85 -9.93 -6.93
N GLN A 8 -6.26 -8.93 -7.56
CA GLN A 8 -5.43 -9.12 -8.75
C GLN A 8 -4.18 -9.97 -8.45
N ILE A 9 -3.49 -9.71 -7.34
CA ILE A 9 -2.29 -10.47 -6.94
C ILE A 9 -2.68 -11.92 -6.60
N LYS A 10 -3.73 -12.11 -5.79
CA LYS A 10 -4.23 -13.46 -5.45
C LYS A 10 -4.69 -14.24 -6.69
N GLY A 11 -5.36 -13.57 -7.64
CA GLY A 11 -5.78 -14.19 -8.90
C GLY A 11 -4.64 -14.64 -9.80
N ARG A 12 -3.41 -14.13 -9.57
CA ARG A 12 -2.19 -14.57 -10.24
C ARG A 12 -1.43 -15.65 -9.45
N GLY A 13 -2.02 -16.18 -8.38
CA GLY A 13 -1.36 -17.13 -7.48
C GLY A 13 -0.38 -16.50 -6.48
N GLY A 14 -0.33 -15.17 -6.39
CA GLY A 14 0.55 -14.49 -5.45
C GLY A 14 0.02 -14.53 -4.01
N GLU A 15 0.90 -14.86 -3.07
CA GLU A 15 0.60 -14.77 -1.64
C GLU A 15 0.90 -13.37 -1.09
N ILE A 16 0.04 -12.86 -0.21
CA ILE A 16 0.18 -11.53 0.39
C ILE A 16 0.12 -11.72 1.90
N THR A 17 1.25 -11.51 2.56
CA THR A 17 1.33 -11.60 4.03
C THR A 17 0.92 -10.29 4.69
N ARG A 18 1.26 -9.15 4.07
CA ARG A 18 1.09 -7.82 4.65
C ARG A 18 0.82 -6.76 3.59
N VAL A 19 0.01 -5.76 3.93
CA VAL A 19 -0.22 -4.57 3.11
C VAL A 19 0.18 -3.31 3.87
N TYR A 20 1.07 -2.53 3.27
CA TYR A 20 1.48 -1.22 3.78
C TYR A 20 0.62 -0.11 3.15
N GLY A 21 0.11 0.81 3.97
CA GLY A 21 -0.72 1.91 3.47
C GLY A 21 -0.62 3.17 4.34
N ASP A 22 -0.82 4.33 3.73
CA ASP A 22 -0.93 5.60 4.44
C ASP A 22 -2.31 5.80 5.08
N GLY A 23 -2.53 6.96 5.71
CA GLY A 23 -3.79 7.28 6.39
C GLY A 23 -5.00 7.45 5.46
N GLY A 24 -4.81 7.51 4.14
CA GLY A 24 -5.88 7.45 3.14
C GLY A 24 -6.52 6.07 3.03
N TYR A 25 -5.80 5.02 3.44
CA TYR A 25 -6.32 3.64 3.48
C TYR A 25 -6.95 3.28 4.84
N ASP A 26 -6.94 4.18 5.82
CA ASP A 26 -7.54 3.97 7.14
C ASP A 26 -9.07 3.95 7.10
N SER A 27 -9.64 2.81 6.69
CA SER A 27 -11.09 2.60 6.62
C SER A 27 -11.49 1.24 7.21
N ARG A 28 -12.64 1.20 7.88
CA ARG A 28 -13.21 -0.06 8.42
C ARG A 28 -13.32 -1.15 7.37
N GLU A 29 -13.73 -0.75 6.16
CA GLU A 29 -13.89 -1.64 5.02
C GLU A 29 -12.56 -2.30 4.61
N ASN A 30 -11.45 -1.55 4.57
CA ASN A 30 -10.13 -2.09 4.23
C ASN A 30 -9.64 -3.04 5.33
N PHE A 31 -9.76 -2.66 6.60
CA PHE A 31 -9.32 -3.49 7.72
C PHE A 31 -10.11 -4.80 7.84
N ASN A 32 -11.42 -4.77 7.61
CA ASN A 32 -12.25 -5.99 7.60
C ASN A 32 -11.86 -6.90 6.44
N TYR A 33 -11.76 -6.34 5.23
CA TYR A 33 -11.39 -7.10 4.04
C TYR A 33 -10.01 -7.76 4.15
N LEU A 34 -9.00 -7.06 4.67
CA LEU A 34 -7.68 -7.62 4.88
C LEU A 34 -7.69 -8.74 5.94
N ALA A 35 -8.45 -8.55 7.03
CA ALA A 35 -8.60 -9.57 8.07
C ALA A 35 -9.29 -10.85 7.54
N GLU A 36 -10.38 -10.71 6.76
CA GLU A 36 -11.07 -11.83 6.09
C GLU A 36 -10.14 -12.59 5.13
N ASN A 37 -9.12 -11.91 4.61
CA ASN A 37 -8.16 -12.45 3.66
C ASN A 37 -6.86 -12.95 4.29
N ASN A 38 -6.77 -12.97 5.63
CA ASN A 38 -5.57 -13.30 6.41
C ASN A 38 -4.34 -12.47 6.05
N VAL A 39 -4.55 -11.20 5.67
CA VAL A 39 -3.49 -10.27 5.31
C VAL A 39 -3.30 -9.27 6.44
N GLU A 40 -2.05 -9.07 6.89
CA GLU A 40 -1.76 -8.11 7.95
C GLU A 40 -1.88 -6.65 7.46
N PRO A 41 -2.77 -5.82 8.05
CA PRO A 41 -2.85 -4.42 7.70
C PRO A 41 -1.79 -3.60 8.45
N VAL A 42 -0.77 -3.12 7.74
CA VAL A 42 0.20 -2.13 8.23
C VAL A 42 -0.16 -0.76 7.63
N ILE A 43 -1.32 -0.27 8.05
CA ILE A 43 -1.91 0.97 7.58
C ILE A 43 -1.79 2.00 8.70
N LYS A 44 -1.28 3.21 8.39
CA LYS A 44 -1.20 4.30 9.36
C LYS A 44 -2.60 4.73 9.80
N ILE A 45 -2.89 4.61 11.08
CA ILE A 45 -4.17 4.98 11.68
C ILE A 45 -4.12 6.42 12.18
N ARG A 46 -5.23 7.15 12.04
CA ARG A 46 -5.34 8.53 12.56
C ARG A 46 -5.28 8.54 14.10
N SER A 47 -4.52 9.47 14.68
CA SER A 47 -4.29 9.57 16.14
C SER A 47 -5.58 9.71 16.96
N ASN A 48 -6.58 10.41 16.40
CA ASN A 48 -7.90 10.62 17.02
C ASN A 48 -8.89 9.45 16.79
N SER A 49 -8.43 8.30 16.28
CA SER A 49 -9.31 7.17 15.99
C SER A 49 -9.99 6.61 17.24
N SER A 50 -11.26 6.21 17.08
CA SER A 50 -12.00 5.53 18.14
C SER A 50 -11.50 4.10 18.36
N THR A 51 -11.42 3.70 19.64
CA THR A 51 -11.10 2.34 20.09
C THR A 51 -12.31 1.40 20.07
N LYS A 52 -13.51 1.91 19.74
CA LYS A 52 -14.74 1.13 19.61
C LYS A 52 -14.78 0.46 18.23
N SER A 53 -15.23 -0.78 18.18
CA SER A 53 -15.34 -1.56 16.92
C SER A 53 -16.18 -0.85 15.86
N ARG A 54 -17.43 -0.48 16.20
CA ARG A 54 -18.38 0.15 15.26
C ARG A 54 -18.44 -0.57 13.90
N GLY A 55 -18.50 -1.90 13.92
CA GLY A 55 -18.53 -2.76 12.73
C GLY A 55 -17.16 -3.16 12.17
N SER A 56 -16.05 -2.84 12.86
CA SER A 56 -14.71 -3.30 12.49
C SER A 56 -13.87 -3.64 13.73
N PRO A 57 -14.01 -4.87 14.25
CA PRO A 57 -13.20 -5.35 15.36
C PRO A 57 -11.70 -5.34 15.01
N SER A 58 -11.35 -5.68 13.76
CA SER A 58 -9.98 -5.71 13.27
C SER A 58 -9.32 -4.33 13.33
N ARG A 59 -10.00 -3.28 12.84
CA ARG A 59 -9.50 -1.90 12.95
C ARG A 59 -9.40 -1.47 14.41
N ALA A 60 -10.42 -1.71 15.22
CA ALA A 60 -10.41 -1.29 16.62
C ALA A 60 -9.26 -1.93 17.42
N LYS A 61 -8.93 -3.20 17.14
CA LYS A 61 -7.75 -3.86 17.73
C LYS A 61 -6.47 -3.09 17.39
N ARG A 62 -6.27 -2.73 16.12
CA ARG A 62 -5.09 -1.98 15.67
C ARG A 62 -5.04 -0.56 16.25
N VAL A 63 -6.19 0.11 16.42
CA VAL A 63 -6.26 1.42 17.08
C VAL A 63 -5.82 1.32 18.55
N ARG A 64 -6.29 0.31 19.28
CA ARG A 64 -5.92 0.11 20.70
C ARG A 64 -4.42 -0.15 20.82
N GLU A 65 -3.91 -1.05 20.00
CA GLU A 65 -2.48 -1.37 19.96
C GLU A 65 -1.63 -0.12 19.67
N LEU A 66 -2.01 0.70 18.69
CA LEU A 66 -1.29 1.95 18.39
C LEU A 66 -1.29 2.92 19.59
N LYS A 67 -2.41 3.03 20.32
CA LYS A 67 -2.50 3.90 21.50
C LYS A 67 -1.67 3.38 22.68
N GLU A 68 -1.63 2.07 22.86
CA GLU A 68 -0.86 1.41 23.92
C GLU A 68 0.65 1.51 23.66
N LEU A 69 1.09 1.23 22.43
CA LEU A 69 2.52 1.27 22.06
C LEU A 69 3.04 2.70 21.83
N GLY A 70 2.19 3.60 21.35
CA GLY A 70 2.62 4.86 20.77
C GLY A 70 3.14 4.69 19.32
N HIS A 71 3.20 5.81 18.59
CA HIS A 71 3.50 5.80 17.15
C HIS A 71 4.87 5.23 16.80
N GLU A 72 5.94 5.65 17.48
CA GLU A 72 7.31 5.20 17.14
C GLU A 72 7.50 3.70 17.38
N ARG A 73 7.07 3.19 18.54
CA ARG A 73 7.15 1.74 18.82
C ARG A 73 6.29 0.92 17.86
N TRP A 74 5.11 1.42 17.49
CA TRP A 74 4.27 0.79 16.48
C TRP A 74 4.95 0.76 15.10
N LYS A 75 5.53 1.89 14.68
CA LYS A 75 6.26 2.02 13.41
C LYS A 75 7.43 1.05 13.34
N ASP A 76 8.18 0.90 14.44
CA ASP A 76 9.30 -0.04 14.53
C ASP A 76 8.82 -1.50 14.51
N LYS A 77 7.82 -1.84 15.32
CA LYS A 77 7.21 -3.19 15.40
C LYS A 77 6.74 -3.68 14.03
N TYR A 78 6.04 -2.82 13.28
CA TYR A 78 5.47 -3.17 11.99
C TYR A 78 6.37 -2.86 10.80
N ARG A 79 7.61 -2.37 11.04
CA ARG A 79 8.54 -1.91 10.00
C ARG A 79 7.87 -0.97 9.00
N TYR A 80 7.05 -0.03 9.50
CA TYR A 80 6.27 0.88 8.65
C TYR A 80 7.16 1.74 7.72
N GLY A 81 8.45 1.90 8.05
CA GLY A 81 9.45 2.49 7.15
C GLY A 81 9.56 1.81 5.78
N CYS A 82 9.27 0.51 5.67
CA CYS A 82 9.26 -0.22 4.39
C CYS A 82 8.22 0.31 3.39
N ARG A 83 7.25 1.13 3.83
CA ARG A 83 6.32 1.81 2.93
C ARG A 83 7.05 2.70 1.90
N TRP A 84 8.22 3.27 2.25
CA TRP A 84 9.01 4.09 1.33
C TRP A 84 9.50 3.27 0.12
N THR A 85 9.57 1.93 0.16
CA THR A 85 10.02 1.14 -1.00
C THR A 85 9.25 1.49 -2.28
N THR A 86 7.93 1.71 -2.18
CA THR A 86 7.10 2.12 -3.31
C THR A 86 7.47 3.50 -3.86
N GLU A 87 7.73 4.48 -2.99
CA GLU A 87 8.17 5.83 -3.39
C GLU A 87 9.56 5.79 -4.03
N SER A 88 10.46 4.95 -3.51
CA SER A 88 11.79 4.74 -4.07
C SER A 88 11.71 4.16 -5.48
N PHE A 89 10.84 3.16 -5.69
CA PHE A 89 10.57 2.59 -7.01
C PHE A 89 10.06 3.65 -8.00
N PHE A 90 9.05 4.44 -7.63
CA PHE A 90 8.55 5.54 -8.46
C PHE A 90 9.63 6.58 -8.78
N SER A 91 10.44 6.93 -7.78
CA SER A 91 11.54 7.87 -7.92
C SER A 91 12.62 7.33 -8.88
N GLY A 92 12.91 6.02 -8.83
CA GLY A 92 13.81 5.35 -9.76
C GLY A 92 13.31 5.40 -11.21
N VAL A 93 12.04 5.05 -11.45
CA VAL A 93 11.40 5.13 -12.77
C VAL A 93 11.56 6.52 -13.37
N LYS A 94 11.28 7.55 -12.58
CA LYS A 94 11.37 8.96 -12.99
C LYS A 94 12.80 9.41 -13.29
N ARG A 95 13.79 8.94 -12.52
CA ARG A 95 15.21 9.25 -12.79
C ARG A 95 15.70 8.59 -14.07
N VAL A 96 15.27 7.36 -14.36
CA VAL A 96 15.71 6.62 -15.55
C VAL A 96 15.00 7.10 -16.81
N PHE A 97 13.69 7.31 -16.76
CA PHE A 97 12.86 7.57 -17.95
C PHE A 97 12.31 9.00 -18.04
N GLY A 98 12.64 9.87 -17.08
CA GLY A 98 12.08 11.22 -16.96
C GLY A 98 10.65 11.25 -16.40
N GLU A 99 10.24 12.43 -15.94
CA GLU A 99 8.91 12.66 -15.34
C GLU A 99 7.81 12.99 -16.36
N THR A 100 8.19 13.28 -17.60
CA THR A 100 7.27 13.71 -18.66
C THR A 100 6.99 12.57 -19.64
N CYS A 101 5.88 12.69 -20.37
CA CYS A 101 5.57 11.81 -21.49
C CYS A 101 5.65 12.61 -22.79
N ARG A 102 6.02 11.94 -23.89
CA ARG A 102 6.06 12.56 -25.24
C ARG A 102 4.79 12.31 -26.03
N ALA A 103 4.06 11.25 -25.71
CA ALA A 103 2.79 10.93 -26.35
C ALA A 103 1.77 12.07 -26.18
N ARG A 104 0.89 12.23 -27.18
CA ARG A 104 -0.12 13.31 -27.21
C ARG A 104 -1.56 12.81 -27.08
N SER A 105 -1.83 11.53 -27.38
CA SER A 105 -3.14 10.92 -27.10
C SER A 105 -3.14 10.25 -25.73
N THR A 106 -4.32 10.20 -25.12
CA THR A 106 -4.52 9.58 -23.79
C THR A 106 -4.09 8.12 -23.78
N GLU A 107 -4.41 7.35 -24.82
CA GLU A 107 -4.07 5.94 -24.95
C GLU A 107 -2.56 5.74 -25.04
N ALA A 108 -1.89 6.56 -25.86
CA ALA A 108 -0.45 6.49 -26.02
C ALA A 108 0.28 6.96 -24.75
N LEU A 109 -0.25 7.94 -24.02
CA LEU A 109 0.26 8.36 -22.71
C LEU A 109 0.22 7.20 -21.70
N PHE A 110 -0.92 6.52 -21.57
CA PHE A 110 -1.02 5.35 -20.68
C PHE A 110 -0.06 4.24 -21.08
N GLN A 111 0.08 3.97 -22.38
CA GLN A 111 1.01 2.96 -22.87
C GLN A 111 2.47 3.34 -22.60
N GLU A 112 2.86 4.61 -22.83
CA GLU A 112 4.20 5.11 -22.54
C GLU A 112 4.54 4.93 -21.06
N VAL A 113 3.66 5.36 -20.16
CA VAL A 113 3.85 5.21 -18.71
C VAL A 113 3.99 3.73 -18.33
N LYS A 114 3.09 2.87 -18.83
CA LYS A 114 3.13 1.43 -18.55
C LYS A 114 4.46 0.81 -18.97
N MET A 115 4.98 1.18 -20.15
CA MET A 115 6.26 0.68 -20.65
C MET A 115 7.44 1.14 -19.79
N LYS A 116 7.46 2.40 -19.33
CA LYS A 116 8.49 2.90 -18.39
C LYS A 116 8.54 2.05 -17.11
N PHE A 117 7.39 1.71 -16.54
CA PHE A 117 7.30 0.88 -15.34
C PHE A 117 7.74 -0.56 -15.59
N ILE A 118 7.30 -1.18 -16.69
CA ILE A 118 7.69 -2.56 -17.05
C ILE A 118 9.20 -2.63 -17.27
N PHE A 119 9.76 -1.71 -18.05
CA PHE A 119 11.20 -1.68 -18.33
C PHE A 119 12.04 -1.39 -17.09
N TYR A 120 11.61 -0.47 -16.23
CA TYR A 120 12.29 -0.27 -14.96
C TYR A 120 12.29 -1.53 -14.11
N ASN A 121 11.14 -2.23 -14.02
CA ASN A 121 11.03 -3.48 -13.29
C ASN A 121 12.00 -4.54 -13.84
N MET A 122 12.10 -4.68 -15.16
CA MET A 122 13.05 -5.59 -15.79
C MET A 122 14.51 -5.24 -15.45
N LEU A 123 14.87 -3.96 -15.44
CA LEU A 123 16.23 -3.50 -15.11
C LEU A 123 16.66 -3.84 -13.69
N ILE A 124 15.73 -3.79 -12.72
CA ILE A 124 16.02 -4.08 -11.30
C ILE A 124 15.79 -5.54 -10.91
N SER A 125 15.28 -6.38 -11.83
CA SER A 125 15.01 -7.80 -11.59
C SER A 125 16.16 -8.71 -12.06
N VAL A 126 17.30 -8.12 -12.41
CA VAL A 126 18.56 -8.81 -12.74
C VAL A 126 19.33 -9.06 -11.45
#